data_AF-A0AAP0B3C3-F1
#
_entry.id   AF-A0AAP0B3C3-F1
#
_cell.length_a   1.000
_cell.length_b   1.000
_cell.length_c   1.000
_cell.angle_alpha   90.00
_cell.angle_beta   90.00
_cell.angle_gamma   90.00
#
_symmetry.space_group_name_H-M   'P 1'
#
loop_
_entity.id
_entity.type
_entity.pdbx_description
1 polymer ?
#
loop_
_entity_poly.entity_id
_entity_poly.type
_entity_poly.pdbx_seq_one_letter_code
_entity_poly.pdbx_strand_id
1 'polypeptide(L)' 'MYKKAENNVIELEQRGAIIIHEVDATKLQFLAGLHENKFDRIIYNFTIVASRVQKIALA' A
#
# COMPACT_ATOMS: atom_id res chain seq x y z
N MET A 1 -9.24 10.22 13.27
CA MET A 1 -7.98 10.43 12.52
C MET A 1 -7.00 9.32 12.87
N TYR A 2 -6.48 8.61 11.87
CA TYR A 2 -5.41 7.63 12.08
C TYR A 2 -4.11 8.36 12.44
N LYS A 3 -3.89 8.63 13.74
CA LYS A 3 -2.77 9.45 14.24
C LYS A 3 -1.37 8.88 13.95
N LYS A 4 -1.29 7.61 13.53
CA LYS A 4 -0.02 6.90 13.25
C LYS A 4 0.12 6.43 11.80
N ALA A 5 -0.79 6.83 10.90
CA ALA A 5 -0.78 6.32 9.52
C ALA A 5 0.56 6.59 8.82
N GLU A 6 1.07 7.82 8.90
CA GLU A 6 2.34 8.21 8.28
C GLU A 6 3.52 7.44 8.88
N ASN A 7 3.63 7.38 10.21
CA ASN A 7 4.71 6.64 10.87
C ASN A 7 4.70 5.15 10.51
N ASN A 8 3.52 4.52 10.38
CA ASN A 8 3.41 3.12 9.98
C ASN A 8 3.89 2.92 8.53
N VAL A 9 3.63 3.87 7.63
CA VAL A 9 4.11 3.82 6.24
C VAL A 9 5.64 3.92 6.22
N ILE A 10 6.19 4.88 6.95
CA ILE A 10 7.64 5.09 7.07
C ILE A 10 8.33 3.84 7.63
N GLU A 11 7.76 3.23 8.68
CA GLU A 11 8.33 2.01 9.27
C GLU A 11 8.30 0.84 8.28
N LEU A 12 7.26 0.71 7.46
CA LEU A 12 7.16 -0.33 6.45
C LEU A 12 8.22 -0.12 5.35
N GLU A 13 8.38 1.10 4.87
CA GLU A 13 9.43 1.44 3.89
C GLU A 13 10.83 1.14 4.46
N GLN A 14 11.10 1.49 5.72
CA GLN A 14 12.36 1.18 6.39
C GLN A 14 12.61 -0.33 6.56
N ARG A 15 11.56 -1.13 6.63
CA ARG A 15 11.63 -2.61 6.67
C ARG A 15 11.80 -3.22 5.27
N GLY A 16 11.93 -2.40 4.23
CA GLY A 16 12.11 -2.82 2.86
C GLY A 16 10.79 -3.00 2.11
N ALA A 17 9.69 -2.39 2.57
CA ALA A 17 8.41 -2.52 1.89
C ALA A 17 8.28 -1.57 0.68
N ILE A 18 7.63 -1.99 -0.42
CA ILE A 18 7.26 -1.12 -1.54
C ILE A 18 5.93 -0.45 -1.16
N ILE A 19 5.96 0.87 -1.18
CA ILE A 19 4.76 1.66 -0.96
C ILE A 19 4.21 2.01 -2.34
N ILE A 20 2.97 1.62 -2.65
CA ILE A 20 2.36 1.88 -3.96
C ILE A 20 1.15 2.78 -3.81
N HIS A 21 1.35 3.95 -4.36
CA HIS A 21 0.43 5.03 -4.29
C HIS A 21 -0.67 4.92 -5.38
N GLU A 22 -1.86 5.44 -5.08
CA GLU A 22 -3.06 5.63 -5.90
C GLU A 22 -3.69 4.36 -6.50
N VAL A 23 -3.41 3.17 -5.93
CA VAL A 23 -3.90 1.90 -6.48
C VAL A 23 -5.35 1.59 -6.10
N ASP A 24 -6.17 1.30 -7.12
CA ASP A 24 -7.45 0.63 -6.94
C ASP A 24 -7.23 -0.88 -6.76
N ALA A 25 -7.62 -1.41 -5.60
CA ALA A 25 -7.38 -2.82 -5.27
C ALA A 25 -8.22 -3.76 -6.14
N THR A 26 -9.37 -3.29 -6.63
CA THR A 26 -10.24 -4.07 -7.53
C THR A 26 -9.66 -4.20 -8.93
N LYS A 27 -8.68 -3.33 -9.27
CA LYS A 27 -8.01 -3.30 -10.58
C LYS A 27 -6.57 -3.78 -10.54
N LEU A 28 -6.10 -4.31 -9.40
CA LEU A 28 -4.72 -4.81 -9.23
C LEU A 28 -4.31 -5.81 -10.32
N GLN A 29 -5.21 -6.71 -10.69
CA GLN A 29 -4.97 -7.74 -11.73
C GLN A 29 -4.75 -7.16 -13.14
N PHE A 30 -5.09 -5.89 -13.37
CA PHE A 30 -4.94 -5.22 -14.67
C PHE A 30 -3.73 -4.27 -14.70
N LEU A 31 -3.08 -4.03 -13.56
CA LEU A 31 -1.91 -3.17 -13.49
C LEU A 31 -0.67 -3.97 -13.89
N ALA A 32 -0.09 -3.61 -15.04
CA ALA A 32 1.17 -4.15 -15.53
C ALA A 32 2.25 -3.97 -14.44
N GLY A 33 3.03 -5.03 -14.19
CA GLY A 33 4.02 -5.05 -13.10
C GLY A 33 3.46 -5.26 -11.69
N LEU A 34 2.15 -5.25 -11.43
CA LEU A 34 1.60 -5.74 -10.15
C LEU A 34 1.00 -7.12 -10.30
N HIS A 35 0.30 -7.38 -11.40
CA HIS A 35 -0.28 -8.70 -11.66
C HIS A 35 0.78 -9.77 -11.95
N GLU A 36 1.95 -9.36 -12.47
CA GLU A 36 3.10 -10.23 -12.75
C GLU A 36 3.95 -10.52 -11.51
N ASN A 37 3.81 -9.69 -10.47
CA ASN A 37 4.60 -9.82 -9.25
C ASN A 37 3.85 -10.65 -8.22
N LYS A 38 4.59 -11.59 -7.61
CA LYS A 38 4.12 -12.36 -6.47
C LYS A 38 4.50 -11.62 -5.20
N PHE A 39 3.52 -11.29 -4.38
CA PHE A 39 3.72 -10.67 -3.07
C PHE A 39 3.56 -11.71 -1.98
N ASP A 40 4.41 -11.70 -0.96
CA ASP A 40 4.20 -12.54 0.24
C ASP A 40 3.06 -11.98 1.10
N ARG A 41 2.89 -10.64 1.12
CA ARG A 41 1.82 -9.98 1.85
C ARG A 41 1.42 -8.64 1.25
N ILE A 42 0.11 -8.42 1.13
CA ILE A 42 -0.50 -7.14 0.75
C ILE A 42 -1.17 -6.52 1.98
N ILE A 43 -0.81 -5.28 2.33
CA ILE A 43 -1.38 -4.56 3.48
C ILE A 43 -2.16 -3.34 2.96
N TYR A 44 -3.48 -3.38 3.12
CA TYR A 44 -4.31 -2.24 2.77
C TYR A 44 -4.39 -1.25 3.93
N ASN A 45 -3.87 -0.04 3.74
CA ASN A 45 -4.09 1.08 4.65
C ASN A 45 -5.22 1.95 4.08
N PHE A 46 -6.45 1.77 4.58
CA PHE A 46 -7.62 2.56 4.16
C PHE A 46 -7.81 3.72 5.15
N THR A 47 -7.77 4.96 4.68
CA THR A 47 -8.19 6.10 5.51
C THR A 47 -9.71 6.16 5.59
N ILE A 48 -10.24 6.52 6.76
CA ILE A 48 -11.69 6.75 6.95
C ILE A 48 -12.09 8.16 6.46
N VAL A 49 -11.12 9.03 6.18
CA VAL A 49 -11.36 10.44 5.84
C VAL A 49 -10.64 10.75 4.54
N ALA A 50 -11.42 11.15 3.53
CA ALA A 50 -11.00 11.43 2.17
C ALA A 50 -9.79 12.38 2.10
N SER A 51 -8.59 11.80 1.97
CA SER A 51 -7.42 12.37 1.31
C SER A 51 -6.25 11.39 1.46
N ARG A 52 -5.99 10.67 0.36
CA ARG A 52 -4.70 10.07 -0.03
C ARG A 52 -3.86 9.46 1.11
N VAL A 53 -4.24 8.27 1.56
CA VAL A 53 -3.23 7.24 1.89
C VAL A 53 -3.44 6.11 0.91
N GLN A 54 -2.33 5.73 0.31
CA GLN A 54 -2.32 4.83 -0.81
C GLN A 54 -1.34 3.69 -0.50
N LYS A 55 -1.77 2.50 -0.90
CA LYS A 55 -1.58 1.21 -0.25
C LYS A 55 -0.12 0.73 -0.19
N ILE A 56 0.15 -0.25 0.67
CA ILE A 56 1.50 -0.73 0.98
C ILE A 56 1.61 -2.22 0.64
N ALA A 57 2.67 -2.64 -0.06
CA ALA A 57 2.98 -4.03 -0.28
C ALA A 57 4.49 -4.26 -0.28
N LEU A 58 5.00 -5.08 0.65
CA LEU A 58 6.16 -5.98 0.49
C LEU A 58 6.47 -6.64 1.85
N ALA A 59 6.54 -7.96 1.86
CA ALA A 59 7.75 -8.64 1.40
C ALA A 59 7.35 -9.47 0.15
#